data_AF-A0A2C6DLI6-F1
#
_entry.id   AF-A0A2C6DLI6-F1
#
_cell.length_a   1.000
_cell.length_b   1.000
_cell.length_c   1.000
_cell.angle_alpha   90.00
_cell.angle_beta   90.00
_cell.angle_gamma   90.00
#
_symmetry.space_group_name_H-M   'P 1'
#
loop_
_entity.id
_entity.type
_entity.pdbx_description
1 polymer ?
#
loop_
_entity_poly.entity_id
_entity_poly.type
_entity_poly.pdbx_seq_one_letter_code
_entity_poly.pdbx_strand_id
1 'polypeptide(L)' 'MEWIIGIVVLWFIFSFFKPTRCDVCSNRFKRKYYTWKIEGKKQHLCPSCNSKMSNRVSAKKFKDRFG' A
#
# COMPACT_ATOMS: atom_id res chain seq x y z
N MET A 1 -26.08 3.74 26.98
CA MET A 1 -24.75 4.38 27.10
C MET A 1 -23.60 3.42 26.79
N GLU A 2 -23.75 2.10 26.99
CA GLU A 2 -22.64 1.14 26.79
C GLU A 2 -22.34 0.78 25.32
N TRP A 3 -23.37 0.74 24.47
CA TRP A 3 -23.22 0.42 23.04
C TRP A 3 -22.42 1.46 22.25
N ILE A 4 -22.45 2.73 22.69
CA ILE A 4 -21.73 3.84 22.05
C ILE A 4 -20.22 3.62 22.16
N ILE A 5 -19.76 3.16 23.32
CA ILE A 5 -18.35 2.87 23.59
C ILE A 5 -17.89 1.71 22.68
N GLY A 6 -18.71 0.66 22.55
CA GLY A 6 -18.44 -0.45 21.64
C GLY A 6 -18.30 -0.01 20.17
N ILE A 7 -19.19 0.86 19.69
CA ILE A 7 -19.14 1.38 18.31
C ILE A 7 -17.88 2.24 18.09
N VAL A 8 -17.50 3.08 19.06
CA VAL A 8 -16.29 3.91 18.95
C VAL A 8 -15.04 3.04 18.88
N VAL A 9 -14.94 2.00 19.72
CA VAL A 9 -13.79 1.08 19.71
C VAL A 9 -13.70 0.31 18.38
N LEU A 10 -14.81 -0.21 17.88
CA LEU A 10 -14.87 -0.91 16.59
C LEU A 10 -14.43 -0.02 15.42
N TRP A 11 -14.88 1.24 15.41
CA TRP A 11 -14.51 2.21 14.38
C TRP A 11 -13.01 2.57 14.44
N PHE A 12 -12.46 2.70 15.65
CA PHE A 12 -11.05 3.00 15.86
C PHE A 12 -10.15 1.86 15.38
N ILE A 13 -10.51 0.62 15.70
CA ILE A 13 -9.81 -0.58 15.22
C ILE A 13 -9.88 -0.66 13.69
N PHE A 14 -11.05 -0.47 13.10
CA PHE A 14 -11.22 -0.51 11.65
C PHE A 14 -10.35 0.54 10.91
N SER A 15 -10.17 1.72 11.50
CA SER A 15 -9.30 2.77 10.97
C SER A 15 -7.81 2.37 10.99
N PHE A 16 -7.38 1.60 11.99
CA PHE A 16 -6.01 1.07 12.08
C PHE A 16 -5.71 -0.07 11.10
N PHE A 17 -6.70 -0.86 10.70
CA PHE A 17 -6.52 -1.94 9.73
C PHE A 17 -6.30 -1.46 8.29
N LYS A 18 -6.69 -0.22 7.96
CA LYS A 18 -6.39 0.34 6.64
C LYS A 18 -4.94 0.82 6.59
N PRO A 19 -4.12 0.32 5.64
CA PRO A 19 -2.78 0.85 5.47
C PRO A 19 -2.91 2.32 5.06
N THR A 20 -2.43 3.22 5.92
CA THR A 20 -2.41 4.66 5.67
C THR A 20 -1.02 5.14 5.24
N ARG A 21 -0.01 4.26 5.35
CA ARG A 21 1.40 4.55 5.09
C ARG A 21 1.98 3.54 4.11
N CYS A 22 2.88 4.03 3.27
CA CYS A 22 3.64 3.20 2.34
C CYS A 22 4.74 2.46 3.09
N ASP A 23 4.90 1.16 2.85
CA ASP A 23 5.97 0.39 3.47
C ASP A 23 7.36 0.79 2.95
N VAL A 24 7.43 1.27 1.70
CA VAL A 24 8.69 1.62 1.03
C VAL A 24 9.17 3.03 1.38
N CYS A 25 8.28 4.02 1.37
CA CYS A 25 8.66 5.42 1.57
C CYS A 25 8.10 6.04 2.83
N SER A 26 7.38 5.27 3.66
CA SER A 26 6.70 5.72 4.89
C SER A 26 5.71 6.88 4.71
N ASN A 27 5.48 7.34 3.48
CA ASN A 27 4.60 8.47 3.21
C ASN A 27 3.13 8.09 3.43
N ARG A 28 2.36 9.02 4.00
CA ARG A 28 0.91 8.83 4.17
C ARG A 28 0.18 8.97 2.85
N PHE A 29 -0.81 8.11 2.60
CA PHE A 29 -1.70 8.21 1.45
C PHE A 29 -3.16 8.08 1.90
N LYS A 30 -4.06 8.83 1.25
CA LYS A 30 -5.42 9.02 1.78
C LYS A 30 -6.44 7.96 1.37
N ARG A 31 -6.32 7.35 0.17
CA ARG A 31 -7.40 6.52 -0.39
C ARG A 31 -6.98 5.31 -1.21
N LYS A 32 -5.87 5.39 -1.94
CA LYS A 32 -5.41 4.30 -2.82
C LYS A 32 -4.10 3.73 -2.32
N TYR A 33 -4.09 2.41 -2.13
CA TYR A 33 -2.88 1.61 -1.93
C TYR A 33 -2.80 0.54 -3.01
N TYR A 34 -1.58 0.11 -3.29
CA TYR A 34 -1.29 -0.97 -4.21
C TYR A 34 -0.48 -2.03 -3.46
N THR A 35 -0.72 -3.29 -3.73
CA THR A 35 0.03 -4.39 -3.12
C THR A 35 1.05 -4.93 -4.11
N TRP A 36 2.32 -4.93 -3.70
CA TRP A 36 3.39 -5.54 -4.48
C TRP A 36 4.11 -6.59 -3.65
N LYS A 37 4.59 -7.65 -4.31
CA LYS A 37 5.47 -8.64 -3.69
C LYS A 37 6.92 -8.17 -3.86
N ILE A 38 7.52 -7.71 -2.77
CA ILE A 38 8.92 -7.28 -2.72
C ILE A 38 9.64 -8.29 -1.82
N GLU A 39 10.67 -8.95 -2.33
CA GLU A 39 11.49 -9.91 -1.55
C GLU A 39 10.66 -11.01 -0.85
N GLY A 40 9.63 -11.50 -1.53
CA GLY A 40 8.76 -12.55 -0.98
C GLY A 40 7.62 -12.04 -0.09
N LYS A 41 7.67 -10.80 0.39
CA LYS A 41 6.67 -10.20 1.29
C LYS A 41 5.68 -9.31 0.53
N LYS A 42 4.40 -9.31 0.94
CA LYS A 42 3.37 -8.42 0.39
C LYS A 42 3.45 -7.07 1.08
N GLN A 43 3.86 -6.05 0.33
CA GLN A 43 4.06 -4.68 0.81
C GLN A 43 2.96 -3.77 0.28
N HIS A 44 2.56 -2.77 1.09
CA HIS A 44 1.59 -1.74 0.70
C HIS A 44 2.31 -0.50 0.17
N LEU A 45 2.06 -0.15 -1.08
CA LEU A 45 2.69 0.97 -1.77
C LEU A 45 1.71 2.12 -1.99
N CYS A 46 2.21 3.34 -1.82
CA CYS A 46 1.52 4.54 -2.27
C CYS A 46 1.52 4.64 -3.81
N PRO A 47 0.66 5.48 -4.40
CA PRO A 47 0.57 5.66 -5.86
C PRO A 47 1.92 6.05 -6.52
N SER A 48 2.73 6.86 -5.83
CA SER A 48 4.05 7.28 -6.31
C SER A 48 5.03 6.10 -6.39
N CYS A 49 5.13 5.31 -5.31
CA CYS A 49 5.98 4.12 -5.28
C CYS A 49 5.49 3.04 -6.27
N ASN A 50 4.18 2.86 -6.38
CA ASN A 50 3.57 1.96 -7.36
C ASN A 50 3.97 2.34 -8.79
N SER A 51 3.86 3.62 -9.16
CA SER A 51 4.25 4.10 -10.49
C SER A 51 5.73 3.82 -10.80
N LYS A 52 6.62 4.11 -9.84
CA LYS A 52 8.05 3.80 -9.96
C LYS A 52 8.30 2.30 -10.16
N MET A 53 7.58 1.45 -9.44
CA MET A 53 7.71 0.00 -9.53
C MET A 53 7.24 -0.53 -10.90
N SER A 54 6.06 -0.09 -11.36
CA SER A 54 5.54 -0.43 -12.69
C SER A 54 6.51 -0.03 -13.80
N ASN A 55 7.10 1.17 -13.71
CA ASN A 55 8.08 1.63 -14.69
C ASN A 55 9.32 0.75 -14.71
N ARG A 56 9.84 0.33 -13.55
CA ARG A 56 10.99 -0.60 -13.46
C ARG A 56 10.68 -1.95 -14.08
N VAL A 57 9.50 -2.52 -13.82
CA VAL A 57 9.08 -3.80 -14.40
C VAL A 57 8.93 -3.68 -15.91
N SER A 58 8.31 -2.59 -16.39
CA SER A 58 8.17 -2.31 -17.82
C SER A 58 9.54 -2.18 -18.51
N ALA A 59 10.44 -1.39 -17.92
CA ALA A 59 11.80 -1.22 -18.45
C ALA A 59 12.60 -2.52 -18.46
N LYS A 60 12.49 -3.35 -17.41
CA LYS A 60 13.12 -4.67 -17.37
C LYS A 60 12.57 -5.57 -18.48
N LYS A 61 11.25 -5.61 -18.66
CA LYS A 61 10.61 -6.41 -19.72
C LYS A 61 10.97 -5.92 -21.12
N PHE A 62 11.09 -4.61 -21.30
CA PHE A 62 11.53 -4.02 -22.57
C PHE A 62 12.97 -4.44 -22.88
N LYS A 63 13.88 -4.32 -21.91
CA LYS A 63 15.27 -4.74 -22.06
C LYS A 63 15.39 -6.25 -22.32
N ASP A 64 14.63 -7.07 -21.62
CA ASP A 64 14.62 -8.54 -21.81
C ASP A 64 14.17 -8.96 -23.20
N ARG A 65 13.25 -8.20 -23.81
CA ARG A 65 12.70 -8.50 -25.13
C ARG A 65 13.54 -7.97 -26.30
N PHE A 66 14.20 -6.82 -26.13
CA PHE A 66 14.83 -6.07 -27.22
C PHE A 66 16.32 -5.79 -27.03
N GLY A 67 16.86 -6.08 -25.85
CA GLY A 67 18.27 -5.83 -25.50
C GLY A 67 19.08 -7.09 -25.33
#